data_AF-A0A3D0QYN9-F1
#
_entry.id   AF-A0A3D0QYN9-F1
#
_cell.length_a   1.000
_cell.length_b   1.000
_cell.length_c   1.000
_cell.angle_alpha   90.00
_cell.angle_beta   90.00
_cell.angle_gamma   90.00
#
_symmetry.space_group_name_H-M   'P 1'
#
loop_
_entity.id
_entity.type
_entity.pdbx_description
1 polymer ?
#
loop_
_entity_poly.entity_id
_entity_poly.type
_entity_poly.pdbx_seq_one_letter_code
_entity_poly.pdbx_strand_id
1 'polypeptide(L)' 'MTAPAATPDSAWIVGHCWLYCGRPDVLVTWIGPASARGITMPMHACGPCIRHLADLVWSEAARQDRAGTGLSAS' A
#
# COMPACT_ATOMS: atom_id res chain seq x y z
N MET A 1 10.49 2.59 19.24
CA MET A 1 9.41 2.84 18.24
C MET A 1 8.88 1.49 17.81
N THR A 2 7.76 1.07 18.39
CA THR A 2 7.15 -0.23 18.09
C THR A 2 6.26 -0.05 16.87
N ALA A 3 6.59 -0.73 15.76
CA ALA A 3 5.68 -0.83 14.62
C ALA A 3 4.38 -1.51 15.10
N PRO A 4 3.18 -1.03 14.69
CA PRO A 4 1.96 -1.73 15.03
C PRO A 4 2.06 -3.18 14.52
N ALA A 5 1.69 -4.12 15.39
CA ALA A 5 1.64 -5.54 15.06
C ALA A 5 0.78 -5.71 13.80
N ALA A 6 1.35 -6.33 12.77
CA ALA A 6 0.57 -6.83 11.64
C ALA A 6 -0.58 -7.67 12.22
N THR A 7 -1.82 -7.23 12.02
CA THR A 7 -2.98 -8.01 12.42
C THR A 7 -2.95 -9.35 11.67
N PRO A 8 -3.38 -10.46 12.30
CA PRO A 8 -3.23 -11.83 11.80
C PRO A 8 -4.00 -12.17 10.49
N ASP A 9 -4.49 -11.18 9.75
CA ASP A 9 -5.41 -11.33 8.62
C ASP A 9 -4.69 -11.28 7.26
N SER A 10 -3.36 -11.37 7.25
CA SER A 10 -2.51 -11.41 6.04
C SER A 10 -2.48 -12.79 5.37
N ALA A 11 -3.61 -13.49 5.35
CA ALA A 11 -3.72 -14.76 4.64
C ALA A 11 -3.66 -14.48 3.13
N TRP A 12 -2.70 -15.14 2.46
CA TRP A 12 -2.62 -15.10 1.01
C TRP A 12 -3.69 -16.00 0.41
N ILE A 13 -4.51 -15.44 -0.48
CA ILE A 13 -5.55 -16.16 -1.22
C ILE A 13 -5.27 -16.06 -2.72
N VAL A 14 -5.82 -16.98 -3.51
CA VAL A 14 -5.85 -16.81 -4.98
C VAL A 14 -6.97 -15.82 -5.30
N GLY A 15 -6.64 -14.75 -6.02
CA GLY A 15 -7.60 -13.72 -6.38
C GLY A 15 -7.06 -12.70 -7.38
N HIS A 16 -7.79 -11.60 -7.52
CA HIS A 16 -7.43 -10.51 -8.44
C HIS A 16 -6.53 -9.49 -7.74
N CYS A 17 -5.44 -9.07 -8.38
CA CYS A 17 -4.61 -7.97 -7.89
C CYS A 17 -5.20 -6.63 -8.32
N TRP A 18 -5.67 -5.84 -7.37
CA TRP A 18 -6.33 -4.54 -7.63
C TRP A 18 -5.35 -3.39 -7.91
N LEU A 19 -4.06 -3.63 -7.72
CA LEU A 19 -3.00 -2.67 -8.06
C LEU A 19 -2.60 -2.80 -9.54
N TYR A 20 -1.49 -2.14 -9.88
CA TYR A 20 -0.97 -1.88 -11.22
C TYR A 20 -1.00 -3.05 -12.22
N CYS A 21 -0.78 -4.30 -11.77
CA CYS A 21 -0.70 -5.42 -12.70
C CYS A 21 -2.07 -5.95 -13.15
N GLY A 22 -3.16 -5.70 -12.40
CA GLY A 22 -4.51 -6.13 -12.77
C GLY A 22 -4.69 -7.63 -13.01
N ARG A 23 -3.76 -8.48 -12.57
CA ARG A 23 -3.78 -9.92 -12.91
C ARG A 23 -4.86 -10.66 -12.09
N PRO A 24 -5.73 -11.45 -12.73
CA PRO A 24 -6.55 -12.44 -12.02
C PRO A 24 -5.72 -13.65 -11.58
N ASP A 25 -6.28 -14.47 -10.69
CA ASP A 25 -5.76 -15.79 -10.27
C ASP A 25 -4.31 -15.80 -9.79
N VAL A 26 -3.90 -14.76 -9.06
CA VAL A 26 -2.58 -14.68 -8.42
C VAL A 26 -2.72 -14.70 -6.91
N LEU A 27 -1.65 -15.11 -6.20
CA LEU A 27 -1.61 -14.97 -4.75
C LEU A 27 -1.65 -13.48 -4.38
N VAL A 28 -2.67 -13.11 -3.62
CA VAL A 28 -2.91 -11.76 -3.10
C VAL A 28 -3.18 -11.80 -1.60
N THR A 29 -2.87 -10.72 -0.90
CA THR A 29 -3.25 -10.48 0.49
C THR A 29 -4.03 -9.18 0.60
N TRP A 30 -4.85 -9.03 1.64
CA TRP A 30 -5.49 -7.77 1.99
C TRP A 30 -4.43 -6.70 2.31
N ILE A 31 -4.60 -5.49 1.79
CA ILE A 31 -3.69 -4.35 1.99
C ILE A 31 -4.38 -3.09 2.52
N GLY A 32 -5.67 -3.18 2.83
CA GLY A 32 -6.47 -2.07 3.33
C GLY A 32 -7.82 -1.91 2.62
N PRO A 33 -8.71 -1.05 3.11
CA PRO A 33 -9.95 -0.72 2.42
C PRO A 33 -9.69 0.20 1.21
N ALA A 34 -10.44 0.02 0.14
CA ALA A 34 -10.56 0.98 -0.96
C ALA A 34 -11.99 1.50 -1.02
N SER A 35 -12.14 2.82 -1.16
CA SER A 35 -13.44 3.49 -1.21
C SER A 35 -13.66 4.19 -2.54
N ALA A 36 -14.82 4.01 -3.14
CA ALA A 36 -15.25 4.70 -4.36
C ALA A 36 -16.76 4.89 -4.36
N ARG A 37 -17.22 6.12 -4.63
CA ARG A 37 -18.65 6.46 -4.81
C ARG A 37 -19.58 5.87 -3.72
N GLY A 38 -19.19 6.00 -2.46
CA GLY A 38 -19.98 5.53 -1.31
C GLY A 38 -19.88 4.03 -1.01
N ILE A 39 -19.07 3.28 -1.77
CA ILE A 39 -18.77 1.87 -1.52
C ILE A 39 -17.37 1.76 -0.94
N THR A 40 -17.19 0.89 0.06
CA THR A 40 -15.89 0.53 0.64
C THR A 40 -15.72 -0.99 0.57
N MET A 41 -14.62 -1.45 -0.01
CA MET A 41 -14.32 -2.87 -0.21
C MET A 41 -12.89 -3.22 0.23
N PRO A 42 -12.61 -4.46 0.66
CA PRO A 42 -11.26 -4.90 0.95
C PRO A 42 -10.42 -4.98 -0.32
N MET A 43 -9.34 -4.21 -0.38
CA MET A 43 -8.40 -4.20 -1.51
C MET A 43 -7.33 -5.28 -1.29
N HIS A 44 -7.11 -6.08 -2.33
CA HIS A 44 -6.13 -7.17 -2.32
C HIS A 44 -5.06 -6.97 -3.39
N ALA A 45 -3.81 -7.31 -3.09
CA ALA A 45 -2.70 -7.13 -4.02
C ALA A 45 -1.67 -8.26 -3.96
N CYS A 46 -1.01 -8.50 -5.10
CA CYS A 46 0.07 -9.48 -5.18
C CYS A 46 1.41 -8.91 -4.68
N GLY A 47 2.30 -9.77 -4.20
CA GLY A 47 3.59 -9.39 -3.61
C GLY A 47 4.46 -8.45 -4.47
N PRO A 48 4.60 -8.66 -5.79
CA PRO A 48 5.32 -7.71 -6.64
C PRO A 48 4.74 -6.30 -6.64
N CYS A 49 3.40 -6.16 -6.71
CA CYS A 49 2.77 -4.84 -6.69
C CYS A 49 2.83 -4.18 -5.32
N ILE A 50 2.77 -4.95 -4.22
CA ILE A 50 2.94 -4.42 -2.86
C ILE A 50 4.35 -3.84 -2.69
N ARG A 51 5.38 -4.54 -3.17
CA ARG A 51 6.76 -4.03 -3.14
C ARG A 51 6.90 -2.72 -3.92
N HIS A 52 6.34 -2.67 -5.13
CA HIS A 52 6.36 -1.44 -5.93
C HIS A 52 5.65 -0.27 -5.24
N LEU A 53 4.49 -0.53 -4.61
CA LEU A 53 3.78 0.49 -3.83
C LEU A 53 4.63 0.98 -2.64
N ALA A 54 5.31 0.08 -1.93
CA ALA A 54 6.20 0.46 -0.83
C ALA A 54 7.36 1.36 -1.32
N ASP A 55 7.96 1.06 -2.47
CA ASP A 55 9.03 1.89 -3.05
C ASP A 55 8.54 3.30 -3.40
N LEU A 56 7.31 3.42 -3.92
CA LEU A 56 6.67 4.72 -4.20
C LEU A 56 6.41 5.51 -2.92
N VAL A 57 5.88 4.85 -1.88
CA VAL A 57 5.65 5.48 -0.57
C VAL A 57 6.95 6.01 0.02
N TRP A 58 8.02 5.21 0.00
CA TRP A 58 9.33 5.66 0.48
C TRP A 58 9.89 6.83 -0.32
N SER A 59 9.74 6.79 -1.64
CA SER A 59 10.18 7.87 -2.53
C SER A 59 9.46 9.18 -2.23
N GLU A 60 8.15 9.13 -1.99
CA GLU A 60 7.35 10.33 -1.70
C GLU A 60 7.62 10.86 -0.28
N ALA A 61 7.74 9.98 0.72
CA ALA A 61 8.12 10.39 2.07
C ALA A 61 9.47 11.13 2.06
N ALA A 62 10.48 10.59 1.36
CA ALA A 62 11.78 11.24 1.23
C ALA A 62 11.72 12.60 0.50
N ARG A 63 10.76 12.82 -0.40
CA ARG A 63 10.53 14.13 -1.03
C ARG A 63 9.92 15.14 -0.06
N GLN A 64 8.95 14.70 0.74
CA GLN A 64 8.30 15.55 1.73
C GLN A 64 9.26 15.99 2.83
N ASP A 65 10.12 15.10 3.33
CA ASP A 65 11.14 15.45 4.33
C ASP A 65 12.09 16.54 3.82
N ARG A 66 12.51 16.46 2.55
CA ARG A 66 13.34 17.50 1.91
C ARG A 66 12.61 18.83 1.76
N ALA A 67 11.32 18.80 1.45
CA ALA A 67 10.50 20.01 1.34
C ALA A 67 10.24 20.66 2.71
N GLY A 68 9.97 19.85 3.74
CA GLY A 68 9.77 20.32 5.12
C GLY A 68 11.05 20.88 5.76
N THR A 69 12.21 20.30 5.46
CA THR A 69 13.51 20.82 5.90
C THR A 69 13.83 22.20 5.26
N GLY A 70 13.22 22.53 4.12
CA GLY A 70 13.36 23.83 3.45
C GLY A 70 12.51 24.96 4.04
N LEU A 71 11.55 24.68 4.94
CA LEU A 71 10.64 25.66 5.55
C LEU A 71 10.99 25.92 7.03
N SER A 72 12.28 25.90 7.38
CA SER A 72 12.77 26.26 8.73
C SER A 72 13.92 27.28 8.71
N ALA A 73 14.10 27.99 7.60
CA ALA A 73 15.03 29.11 7.52
C ALA A 73 14.25 30.41 7.25
N SER A 74 13.66 30.98 8.29
CA SER A 74 13.23 32.39 8.37
C SER A 74 13.15 32.83 9.83
#